data_AF-A0A535WN15-F1
#
_entry.id   AF-A0A535WN15-F1
#
_cell.length_a   1.000
_cell.length_b   1.000
_cell.length_c   1.000
_cell.angle_alpha   90.00
_cell.angle_beta   90.00
_cell.angle_gamma   90.00
#
_symmetry.space_group_name_H-M   'P 1'
#
loop_
_entity.id
_entity.type
_entity.pdbx_description
1 polymer ?
#
loop_
_entity_poly.entity_id
_entity_poly.type
_entity_poly.pdbx_seq_one_letter_code
_entity_poly.pdbx_strand_id
1 'polypeptide(L)'
;VKYPAHVLLSLLAGESRRAHAFVIGEDLGLVEPAVRKNLRKEDSLSYRLVWFEGSDPDRWPRDAVAAVGTHDLPTVAGIWTRSEPEHRLHHLREKLVSMTDLPDETAPIDVAVAVYERLARGRTRLVLVSMEDALGVHERPNVPGTTSEMPNWRLALPIPIEEIEKIEGPQRIAEAMRTAGR
;
A
#
# COMPACT_ATOMS: atom_id res chain seq x y z
N VAL A 1 -11.57 -26.43 -4.14
CA VAL A 1 -10.45 -27.12 -4.84
C VAL A 1 -9.20 -27.01 -3.97
N LYS A 2 -8.38 -28.07 -3.84
CA LYS A 2 -7.12 -28.03 -3.06
C LYS A 2 -5.92 -28.10 -4.01
N TYR A 3 -4.86 -27.35 -3.71
CA TYR A 3 -3.60 -27.36 -4.45
C TYR A 3 -2.47 -27.94 -3.60
N PRO A 4 -1.42 -28.53 -4.21
CA PRO A 4 -0.25 -29.03 -3.50
C PRO A 4 0.67 -27.86 -3.08
N ALA A 5 0.21 -27.04 -2.13
CA ALA A 5 0.84 -25.77 -1.76
C ALA A 5 2.33 -25.90 -1.38
N HIS A 6 2.71 -26.98 -0.68
CA HIS A 6 4.12 -27.20 -0.33
C HIS A 6 5.00 -27.35 -1.58
N VAL A 7 4.56 -28.11 -2.59
CA VAL A 7 5.30 -28.27 -3.84
C VAL A 7 5.41 -26.92 -4.56
N LEU A 8 4.29 -26.20 -4.68
CA LEU A 8 4.25 -24.93 -5.39
C LEU A 8 5.14 -23.87 -4.73
N LEU A 9 5.09 -23.76 -3.40
CA LEU A 9 5.91 -22.79 -2.67
C LEU A 9 7.40 -23.15 -2.71
N SER A 10 7.77 -24.43 -2.59
CA SER A 10 9.18 -24.84 -2.71
C SER A 10 9.74 -24.62 -4.13
N LEU A 11 8.92 -24.83 -5.17
CA LEU A 11 9.30 -24.49 -6.56
C LEU A 11 9.49 -22.98 -6.73
N LEU A 12 8.55 -22.18 -6.23
CA LEU A 12 8.64 -20.71 -6.24
C LEU A 12 9.91 -20.22 -5.54
N ALA A 13 10.23 -20.79 -4.37
CA ALA A 13 11.44 -20.47 -3.63
C ALA A 13 12.71 -20.87 -4.41
N GLY A 14 12.70 -22.00 -5.13
CA GLY A 14 13.77 -22.42 -6.03
C GLY A 14 14.01 -21.42 -7.16
N GLU A 15 12.96 -21.01 -7.85
CA GLU A 15 13.04 -20.05 -8.96
C GLU A 15 13.43 -18.64 -8.48
N SER A 16 12.90 -18.22 -7.33
CA SER A 16 13.27 -16.98 -6.65
C SER A 16 14.79 -16.89 -6.40
N ARG A 17 15.38 -17.96 -5.84
CA ARG A 17 16.84 -18.05 -5.61
C ARG A 17 17.63 -18.01 -6.91
N ARG A 18 17.18 -18.73 -7.95
CA ARG A 18 17.84 -18.73 -9.27
C ARG A 18 17.81 -17.36 -9.95
N ALA A 19 16.74 -16.60 -9.73
CA ALA A 19 16.56 -15.27 -10.30
C ALA A 19 17.16 -14.14 -9.43
N HIS A 20 17.70 -14.45 -8.25
CA HIS A 20 18.08 -13.45 -7.24
C HIS A 20 16.95 -12.46 -6.91
N ALA A 21 15.71 -12.95 -6.93
CA ALA A 21 14.51 -12.16 -6.66
C ALA A 21 14.01 -12.41 -5.24
N PHE A 22 13.29 -11.44 -4.67
CA PHE A 22 12.50 -11.68 -3.46
C PHE A 22 11.04 -11.98 -3.86
N VAL A 23 10.30 -12.61 -2.95
CA VAL A 23 8.90 -12.96 -3.16
C VAL A 23 8.04 -12.22 -2.14
N ILE A 24 7.03 -11.50 -2.64
CA ILE A 24 6.00 -10.87 -1.81
C ILE A 24 4.73 -11.70 -1.98
N GLY A 25 4.26 -12.29 -0.89
CA GLY A 25 2.94 -12.90 -0.82
C GLY A 25 1.91 -11.82 -0.47
N GLU A 26 1.06 -11.48 -1.43
CA GLU A 26 -0.14 -10.68 -1.18
C GLU A 26 -1.10 -11.53 -0.32
N ASP A 27 -0.99 -11.39 1.00
CA ASP A 27 -1.71 -12.20 1.99
C ASP A 27 -2.88 -11.42 2.64
N LEU A 28 -3.65 -10.70 1.81
CA LEU A 28 -4.78 -9.87 2.25
C LEU A 28 -6.12 -10.66 2.22
N GLY A 29 -7.10 -10.15 2.96
CA GLY A 29 -8.43 -10.76 3.06
C GLY A 29 -8.48 -11.94 4.04
N LEU A 30 -9.33 -12.92 3.74
CA LEU A 30 -9.59 -14.08 4.60
C LEU A 30 -8.52 -15.15 4.40
N VAL A 31 -7.34 -14.93 4.98
CA VAL A 31 -6.19 -15.84 4.88
C VAL A 31 -6.05 -16.67 6.16
N GLU A 32 -6.10 -17.99 6.03
CA GLU A 32 -5.89 -18.89 7.17
C GLU A 32 -4.48 -18.71 7.78
N PRO A 33 -4.33 -18.77 9.12
CA PRO A 33 -3.03 -18.64 9.78
C PRO A 33 -1.96 -19.61 9.27
N ALA A 34 -2.38 -20.81 8.84
CA ALA A 34 -1.49 -21.83 8.28
C ALA A 34 -0.83 -21.37 6.96
N VAL A 35 -1.54 -20.59 6.13
CA VAL A 35 -1.01 -20.05 4.87
C VAL A 35 0.10 -19.04 5.16
N ARG A 36 -0.15 -18.07 6.04
CA ARG A 36 0.87 -17.08 6.46
C ARG A 36 2.08 -17.75 7.11
N LYS A 37 1.87 -18.83 7.87
CA LYS A 37 2.97 -19.63 8.44
C LYS A 37 3.81 -20.30 7.35
N ASN A 38 3.19 -20.85 6.31
CA ASN A 38 3.90 -21.51 5.22
C ASN A 38 4.65 -20.52 4.34
N LEU A 39 4.08 -19.36 4.02
CA LEU A 39 4.77 -18.29 3.29
C LEU A 39 6.04 -17.84 4.03
N ARG A 40 5.94 -17.61 5.34
CA ARG A 40 7.11 -17.23 6.16
C ARG A 40 8.19 -18.30 6.23
N LYS A 41 7.83 -19.59 6.18
CA LYS A 41 8.83 -20.68 6.18
C LYS A 41 9.68 -20.70 4.92
N GLU A 42 9.17 -20.14 3.82
CA GLU A 42 9.84 -20.06 2.52
C GLU A 42 10.41 -18.65 2.27
N ASP A 43 10.61 -17.87 3.34
CA ASP A 43 11.16 -16.51 3.33
C ASP A 43 10.38 -15.50 2.45
N SER A 44 9.09 -15.76 2.21
CA SER A 44 8.23 -14.81 1.51
C SER A 44 7.85 -13.65 2.43
N LEU A 45 7.99 -12.43 1.89
CA LEU A 45 7.53 -11.21 2.55
C LEU A 45 6.01 -11.16 2.54
N SER A 46 5.44 -10.78 3.68
CA SER A 46 4.01 -10.51 3.81
C SER A 46 3.64 -9.14 3.23
N TYR A 47 2.34 -8.84 3.10
CA TYR A 47 1.83 -7.54 2.66
C TYR A 47 0.96 -6.90 3.75
N ARG A 48 1.31 -5.68 4.17
CA ARG A 48 0.66 -4.96 5.29
C ARG A 48 0.20 -3.60 4.84
N LEU A 49 -1.10 -3.37 4.95
CA LEU A 49 -1.76 -2.18 4.42
C LEU A 49 -2.24 -1.29 5.54
N VAL A 50 -2.01 0.03 5.40
CA VAL A 50 -2.60 1.03 6.29
C VAL A 50 -4.10 0.77 6.40
N TRP A 51 -4.83 0.49 5.31
CA TRP A 51 -6.28 0.27 5.39
C TRP A 51 -6.73 -0.93 6.23
N PHE A 52 -5.90 -1.96 6.41
CA PHE A 52 -6.30 -3.18 7.14
C PHE A 52 -5.61 -3.38 8.49
N GLU A 53 -4.50 -2.72 8.76
CA GLU A 53 -3.67 -2.94 9.97
C GLU A 53 -3.95 -1.94 11.10
N GLY A 54 -3.33 -2.08 12.27
CA GLY A 54 -3.37 -1.03 13.30
C GLY A 54 -2.64 0.26 12.85
N SER A 55 -2.99 1.42 13.42
CA SER A 55 -2.39 2.73 13.07
C SER A 55 -0.94 2.94 13.53
N ASP A 56 -0.32 1.91 14.13
CA ASP A 56 1.06 1.92 14.61
C ASP A 56 1.94 0.96 13.76
N PRO A 57 2.64 1.47 12.72
CA PRO A 57 3.53 0.68 11.87
C PRO A 57 4.71 0.01 12.60
N ASP A 58 5.07 0.44 13.82
CA ASP A 58 6.16 -0.17 14.59
C ASP A 58 5.79 -1.55 15.14
N ARG A 59 4.49 -1.85 15.17
CA ARG A 59 3.95 -3.17 15.58
C ARG A 59 3.81 -4.15 14.42
N TRP A 60 4.00 -3.69 13.19
CA TRP A 60 3.84 -4.54 12.01
C TRP A 60 5.05 -5.50 11.87
N PRO A 61 4.85 -6.70 11.30
CA PRO A 61 5.92 -7.67 11.15
C PRO A 61 7.05 -7.12 10.27
N ARG A 62 8.31 -7.36 10.69
CA ARG A 62 9.50 -6.93 9.95
C ARG A 62 9.53 -7.49 8.53
N ASP A 63 9.31 -8.80 8.37
CA ASP A 63 9.37 -9.48 7.06
C ASP A 63 8.08 -9.28 6.27
N ALA A 64 7.81 -8.02 5.96
CA ALA A 64 6.66 -7.57 5.20
C ALA A 64 7.01 -6.33 4.36
N VAL A 65 6.12 -6.06 3.43
CA VAL A 65 6.03 -4.82 2.66
C VAL A 65 4.88 -4.01 3.26
N ALA A 66 5.16 -2.76 3.62
CA ALA A 66 4.15 -1.79 4.01
C ALA A 66 3.67 -1.01 2.78
N ALA A 67 2.38 -0.74 2.70
CA ALA A 67 1.81 0.22 1.76
C ALA A 67 0.57 0.87 2.38
N VAL A 68 0.09 1.96 1.80
CA VAL A 68 -1.21 2.53 2.20
C VAL A 68 -2.35 1.60 1.77
N GLY A 69 -2.40 1.31 0.47
CA GLY A 69 -3.34 0.40 -0.16
C GLY A 69 -2.71 -0.31 -1.36
N THR A 70 -3.57 -0.81 -2.23
CA THR A 70 -3.23 -1.31 -3.56
C THR A 70 -4.03 -0.53 -4.60
N HIS A 71 -3.84 -0.85 -5.87
CA HIS A 71 -4.66 -0.34 -6.98
C HIS A 71 -6.17 -0.61 -6.81
N ASP A 72 -6.55 -1.58 -5.98
CA ASP A 72 -7.94 -1.94 -5.67
C ASP A 72 -8.55 -1.11 -4.53
N LEU A 73 -7.73 -0.35 -3.80
CA LEU A 73 -8.15 0.33 -2.58
C LEU A 73 -8.10 1.85 -2.74
N PRO A 74 -8.90 2.59 -1.95
CA PRO A 74 -8.95 4.04 -2.06
C PRO A 74 -7.58 4.70 -1.84
N THR A 75 -7.37 5.83 -2.51
CA THR A 75 -6.20 6.69 -2.28
C THR A 75 -6.37 7.47 -0.97
N VAL A 76 -5.27 8.00 -0.44
CA VAL A 76 -5.31 8.90 0.74
C VAL A 76 -6.21 10.10 0.45
N ALA A 77 -6.06 10.73 -0.72
CA ALA A 77 -6.84 11.91 -1.09
C ALA A 77 -8.34 11.59 -1.25
N GLY A 78 -8.67 10.44 -1.85
CA GLY A 78 -10.05 9.97 -2.00
C GLY A 78 -10.76 9.80 -0.66
N ILE A 79 -10.07 9.22 0.32
CA ILE A 79 -10.59 9.06 1.69
C ILE A 79 -10.64 10.38 2.45
N TRP A 80 -9.56 11.16 2.42
CA TRP A 80 -9.44 12.38 3.21
C TRP A 80 -10.51 13.42 2.86
N THR A 81 -10.78 13.56 1.56
CA THR A 81 -11.77 14.50 1.02
C THR A 81 -13.17 13.90 0.85
N ARG A 82 -13.34 12.60 1.16
CA ARG A 82 -14.59 11.86 0.97
C ARG A 82 -15.09 11.85 -0.49
N SER A 83 -14.15 11.87 -1.44
CA SER A 83 -14.44 11.74 -2.88
C SER A 83 -14.46 10.29 -3.36
N GLU A 84 -13.99 9.34 -2.54
CA GLU A 84 -14.10 7.91 -2.85
C GLU A 84 -15.56 7.49 -3.12
N PRO A 85 -15.88 6.89 -4.28
CA PRO A 85 -17.26 6.53 -4.65
C PRO A 85 -17.91 5.51 -3.72
N GLU A 86 -17.15 4.58 -3.13
CA GLU A 86 -17.68 3.67 -2.12
C GLU A 86 -17.78 4.38 -0.76
N HIS A 87 -18.88 5.12 -0.53
CA HIS A 87 -19.11 5.91 0.69
C HIS A 87 -18.91 5.13 2.00
N ARG A 88 -19.17 3.82 2.00
CA ARG A 88 -18.92 2.95 3.14
C ARG A 88 -17.45 2.96 3.60
N LEU A 89 -16.50 3.31 2.74
CA LEU A 89 -15.07 3.37 3.03
C LEU A 89 -14.64 4.71 3.65
N HIS A 90 -15.50 5.73 3.71
CA HIS A 90 -15.15 7.04 4.26
C HIS A 90 -14.77 6.99 5.75
N HIS A 91 -15.16 5.95 6.47
CA HIS A 91 -14.72 5.71 7.86
C HIS A 91 -13.19 5.52 7.97
N LEU A 92 -12.49 5.15 6.88
CA LEU A 92 -11.03 5.02 6.86
C LEU A 92 -10.32 6.37 7.13
N ARG A 93 -11.03 7.51 7.03
CA ARG A 93 -10.48 8.82 7.42
C ARG A 93 -10.07 8.86 8.89
N GLU A 94 -10.79 8.17 9.78
CA GLU A 94 -10.43 8.06 11.20
C GLU A 94 -9.04 7.44 11.40
N LYS A 95 -8.66 6.54 10.49
CA LYS A 95 -7.35 5.90 10.49
C LYS A 95 -6.23 6.85 10.10
N LEU A 96 -6.49 7.68 9.09
CA LEU A 96 -5.58 8.75 8.69
C LEU A 96 -5.35 9.71 9.86
N VAL A 97 -6.44 10.19 10.49
CA VAL A 97 -6.37 11.08 11.67
C VAL A 97 -5.59 10.40 12.81
N SER A 98 -5.91 9.16 13.16
CA SER A 98 -5.19 8.43 14.22
C SER A 98 -3.70 8.26 13.94
N MET A 99 -3.31 8.19 12.68
CA MET A 99 -1.93 7.93 12.27
C MET A 99 -1.13 9.22 12.10
N THR A 100 -1.76 10.34 11.77
CA THR A 100 -1.05 11.60 11.45
C THR A 100 -1.28 12.73 12.47
N ASP A 101 -2.38 12.71 13.22
CA ASP A 101 -2.83 13.79 14.12
C ASP A 101 -2.98 15.16 13.40
N LEU A 102 -3.29 15.13 12.11
CA LEU A 102 -3.44 16.33 11.28
C LEU A 102 -4.87 16.89 11.34
N PRO A 103 -5.04 18.23 11.31
CA PRO A 103 -6.35 18.87 11.34
C PRO A 103 -7.11 18.67 10.02
N ASP A 104 -8.44 18.74 10.09
CA ASP A 104 -9.37 18.45 9.00
C ASP A 104 -9.14 19.27 7.72
N GLU A 105 -8.61 20.49 7.86
CA GLU A 105 -8.33 21.43 6.77
C GLU A 105 -6.99 21.15 6.06
N THR A 106 -6.25 20.14 6.50
CA THR A 106 -4.95 19.79 5.92
C THR A 106 -5.10 19.34 4.47
N ALA A 107 -4.22 19.83 3.58
CA ALA A 107 -4.25 19.46 2.18
C ALA A 107 -4.03 17.95 2.02
N PRO A 108 -4.73 17.27 1.09
CA PRO A 108 -4.63 15.81 0.93
C PRO A 108 -3.21 15.29 0.72
N ILE A 109 -2.38 16.06 0.00
CA ILE A 109 -0.99 15.70 -0.26
C ILE A 109 -0.14 15.73 1.02
N ASP A 110 -0.39 16.66 1.94
CA ASP A 110 0.32 16.74 3.22
C ASP A 110 -0.04 15.56 4.12
N VAL A 111 -1.31 15.11 4.08
CA VAL A 111 -1.74 13.90 4.77
C VAL A 111 -1.04 12.67 4.19
N ALA A 112 -0.96 12.55 2.86
CA ALA A 112 -0.26 11.45 2.22
C ALA A 112 1.23 11.41 2.62
N VAL A 113 1.92 12.55 2.56
CA VAL A 113 3.33 12.66 3.00
C VAL A 113 3.47 12.22 4.46
N ALA A 114 2.63 12.69 5.37
CA ALA A 114 2.68 12.31 6.78
C ALA A 114 2.42 10.81 7.01
N VAL A 115 1.51 10.20 6.26
CA VAL A 115 1.27 8.75 6.30
C VAL A 115 2.53 7.99 5.87
N TYR A 116 3.15 8.38 4.74
CA TYR A 116 4.37 7.74 4.26
C TYR A 116 5.57 7.96 5.18
N GLU A 117 5.67 9.11 5.84
CA GLU A 117 6.68 9.32 6.89
C GLU A 117 6.53 8.32 8.05
N ARG A 118 5.30 8.02 8.46
CA ARG A 118 5.03 7.02 9.51
C ARG A 118 5.35 5.61 9.04
N LEU A 119 5.04 5.27 7.79
CA LEU A 119 5.45 3.99 7.20
C LEU A 119 6.96 3.87 7.07
N ALA A 120 7.64 4.94 6.66
CA ALA A 120 9.10 4.99 6.52
C ALA A 120 9.80 4.67 7.84
N ARG A 121 9.32 5.23 8.97
CA ARG A 121 9.85 4.98 10.32
C ARG A 121 9.50 3.60 10.88
N GLY A 122 8.52 2.90 10.30
CA GLY A 122 8.04 1.59 10.75
C GLY A 122 9.09 0.46 10.67
N ARG A 123 8.69 -0.77 10.99
CA ARG A 123 9.62 -1.91 11.04
C ARG A 123 9.65 -2.83 9.82
N THR A 124 8.75 -2.65 8.85
CA THR A 124 8.68 -3.51 7.66
C THR A 124 9.99 -3.44 6.84
N ARG A 125 10.29 -4.45 6.02
CA ARG A 125 11.52 -4.48 5.21
C ARG A 125 11.48 -3.50 4.04
N LEU A 126 10.29 -3.31 3.48
CA LEU A 126 10.05 -2.45 2.33
C LEU A 126 8.83 -1.55 2.61
N VAL A 127 8.81 -0.39 1.98
CA VAL A 127 7.65 0.48 1.87
C VAL A 127 7.38 0.70 0.39
N LEU A 128 6.16 0.43 -0.06
CA LEU A 128 5.71 0.76 -1.41
C LEU A 128 4.89 2.04 -1.37
N VAL A 129 5.22 2.95 -2.28
CA VAL A 129 4.57 4.25 -2.43
C VAL A 129 3.70 4.19 -3.68
N SER A 130 2.41 4.52 -3.53
CA SER A 130 1.50 4.67 -4.67
C SER A 130 1.78 6.01 -5.36
N MET A 131 1.84 6.01 -6.68
CA MET A 131 2.01 7.25 -7.44
C MET A 131 0.78 8.15 -7.33
N GLU A 132 -0.41 7.55 -7.21
CA GLU A 132 -1.67 8.25 -6.95
C GLU A 132 -1.59 9.07 -5.67
N ASP A 133 -1.15 8.47 -4.56
CA ASP A 133 -0.99 9.19 -3.30
C ASP A 133 0.11 10.26 -3.39
N ALA A 134 1.24 9.93 -4.02
CA ALA A 134 2.36 10.86 -4.18
C ALA A 134 1.98 12.08 -5.03
N LEU A 135 0.98 11.96 -5.90
CA LEU A 135 0.46 13.02 -6.75
C LEU A 135 -0.86 13.61 -6.25
N GLY A 136 -1.38 13.15 -5.11
CA GLY A 136 -2.65 13.62 -4.55
C GLY A 136 -3.88 13.26 -5.39
N VAL A 137 -3.81 12.20 -6.21
CA VAL A 137 -4.92 11.72 -7.04
C VAL A 137 -6.04 11.19 -6.16
N HIS A 138 -7.27 11.59 -6.46
CA HIS A 138 -8.45 11.24 -5.67
C HIS A 138 -9.02 9.87 -6.05
N GLU A 139 -8.94 9.54 -7.34
CA GLU A 139 -9.49 8.32 -7.91
C GLU A 139 -8.51 7.16 -7.79
N ARG A 140 -9.01 6.00 -7.37
CA ARG A 140 -8.26 4.74 -7.50
C ARG A 140 -8.42 4.13 -8.90
N PRO A 141 -7.41 3.41 -9.41
CA PRO A 141 -7.43 2.88 -10.76
C PRO A 141 -8.40 1.71 -10.97
N ASN A 142 -8.80 0.99 -9.92
CA ASN A 142 -9.76 -0.11 -10.00
C ASN A 142 -10.72 -0.16 -8.80
N VAL A 143 -11.99 -0.46 -9.07
CA VAL A 143 -13.01 -0.75 -8.06
C VAL A 143 -13.44 -2.22 -8.20
N PRO A 144 -12.99 -3.11 -7.30
CA PRO A 144 -13.36 -4.52 -7.36
C PRO A 144 -14.87 -4.76 -7.38
N GLY A 145 -15.31 -5.71 -8.19
CA GLY A 145 -16.72 -6.08 -8.32
C GLY A 145 -17.53 -5.19 -9.28
N THR A 146 -16.89 -4.26 -9.98
CA THR A 146 -17.52 -3.47 -11.06
C THR A 146 -16.99 -3.89 -12.43
N THR A 147 -17.77 -3.62 -13.48
CA THR A 147 -17.43 -3.96 -14.86
C THR A 147 -17.51 -2.75 -15.78
N SER A 148 -18.67 -2.10 -15.86
CA SER A 148 -18.95 -0.98 -16.76
C SER A 148 -19.27 0.32 -16.03
N GLU A 149 -19.52 0.21 -14.72
CA GLU A 149 -19.91 1.29 -13.83
C GLU A 149 -18.76 2.27 -13.55
N MET A 150 -17.51 1.77 -13.61
CA MET A 150 -16.31 2.52 -13.27
C MET A 150 -15.28 2.49 -14.42
N PRO A 151 -14.44 3.54 -14.56
CA PRO A 151 -13.34 3.58 -15.51
C PRO A 151 -12.14 2.72 -15.10
N ASN A 152 -12.38 1.49 -14.64
CA ASN A 152 -11.33 0.57 -14.19
C ASN A 152 -10.24 0.41 -15.25
N TRP A 153 -8.98 0.51 -14.83
CA TRP A 153 -7.79 0.34 -15.68
C TRP A 153 -7.67 1.34 -16.85
N ARG A 154 -8.43 2.45 -16.78
CA ARG A 154 -8.48 3.47 -17.83
C ARG A 154 -8.09 4.86 -17.33
N LEU A 155 -7.74 4.99 -16.06
CA LEU A 155 -7.30 6.24 -15.45
C LEU A 155 -5.78 6.36 -15.57
N ALA A 156 -5.33 7.42 -16.22
CA ALA A 156 -3.91 7.79 -16.28
C ALA A 156 -3.56 8.67 -15.08
N LEU A 157 -2.28 8.71 -14.70
CA LEU A 157 -1.77 9.74 -13.80
C LEU A 157 -1.97 11.14 -14.44
N PRO A 158 -2.20 12.19 -13.64
CA PRO A 158 -2.62 13.50 -14.16
C PRO A 158 -1.50 14.26 -14.90
N ILE A 159 -0.26 13.83 -14.75
CA ILE A 159 0.93 14.48 -15.30
C ILE A 159 1.89 13.45 -15.91
N PRO A 160 2.70 13.85 -16.91
CA PRO A 160 3.71 12.98 -17.51
C PRO A 160 4.90 12.76 -16.57
N ILE A 161 5.71 11.72 -16.84
CA ILE A 161 6.82 11.32 -15.98
C ILE A 161 7.88 12.42 -15.79
N GLU A 162 8.10 13.25 -16.80
CA GLU A 162 9.07 14.36 -16.79
C GLU A 162 8.66 15.50 -15.84
N GLU A 163 7.39 15.54 -15.45
CA GLU A 163 6.86 16.50 -14.48
C GLU A 163 6.81 15.91 -13.06
N ILE A 164 6.57 14.60 -12.92
CA ILE A 164 6.50 13.90 -11.62
C ILE A 164 7.73 14.18 -10.76
N GLU A 165 8.93 14.17 -11.35
CA GLU A 165 10.19 14.40 -10.63
C GLU A 165 10.31 15.81 -10.05
N LYS A 166 9.47 16.76 -10.49
CA LYS A 166 9.53 18.18 -10.12
C LYS A 166 8.47 18.58 -9.10
N ILE A 167 7.48 17.72 -8.84
CA ILE A 167 6.39 18.01 -7.90
C ILE A 167 6.82 17.70 -6.47
N GLU A 168 6.35 18.49 -5.51
CA GLU A 168 6.75 18.39 -4.11
C GLU A 168 6.37 17.06 -3.45
N GLY A 169 5.21 16.49 -3.79
CA GLY A 169 4.69 15.26 -3.18
C GLY A 169 5.66 14.08 -3.27
N PRO A 170 6.05 13.62 -4.47
CA PRO A 170 7.02 12.55 -4.64
C PRO A 170 8.38 12.88 -4.02
N GLN A 171 8.85 14.13 -4.13
CA GLN A 171 10.13 14.57 -3.56
C GLN A 171 10.13 14.48 -2.03
N ARG A 172 9.06 14.92 -1.37
CA ARG A 172 8.91 14.89 0.10
C ARG A 172 8.80 13.46 0.60
N ILE A 173 8.06 12.59 -0.08
CA ILE A 173 7.97 11.17 0.28
C ILE A 173 9.34 10.49 0.10
N ALA A 174 10.04 10.75 -1.01
CA ALA A 174 11.38 10.22 -1.23
C ALA A 174 12.38 10.68 -0.15
N GLU A 175 12.29 11.95 0.28
CA GLU A 175 13.12 12.47 1.37
C GLU A 175 12.80 11.83 2.71
N ALA A 176 11.52 11.59 3.02
CA ALA A 176 11.11 10.85 4.20
C ALA A 176 11.67 9.42 4.21
N MET A 177 11.67 8.73 3.06
CA MET A 177 12.27 7.41 2.90
C MET A 177 13.78 7.46 3.15
N ARG A 178 14.51 8.39 2.51
CA ARG A 178 15.96 8.57 2.70
C ARG A 178 16.31 8.84 4.16
N THR A 179 15.59 9.76 4.80
CA THR A 179 15.81 10.13 6.21
C THR A 179 15.61 8.94 7.16
N ALA A 180 14.67 8.05 6.84
CA ALA A 180 14.42 6.83 7.60
C ALA A 180 15.35 5.66 7.25
N GLY A 181 16.28 5.83 6.30
CA GLY A 181 17.20 4.77 5.85
C GLY A 181 16.51 3.68 5.02
N ARG A 182 15.50 4.06 4.23
CA ARG A 182 14.79 3.19 3.27
C ARG A 182 15.41 3.22 1.90
#